data_AF-A0A815V5T2-F1
#
_entry.id   AF-A0A815V5T2-F1
#
_cell.length_a   1.000
_cell.length_b   1.000
_cell.length_c   1.000
_cell.angle_alpha   90.00
_cell.angle_beta   90.00
_cell.angle_gamma   90.00
#
_symmetry.space_group_name_H-M   'P 1'
#
loop_
_entity.id
_entity.type
_entity.pdbx_description
1 polymer ?
#
loop_
_entity_poly.entity_id
_entity_poly.type
_entity_poly.pdbx_seq_one_letter_code
_entity_poly.pdbx_strand_id
1 'polypeptide(L)'
;MACPALHGVKVYTIESFGTGMVAIIHDNTQLPLIDLAGFELSPGRKHKLGFTKKKRSFQPSPYTNCTDDISLGMQAMFDRFQGADYVYSQYICKTVCQQVYNYQECGCIDPLQWAARSIILPGTNTIILAPLCDSSNTCYLQAMQTLINSDSLWQKYCSHCTQECSIVDFIVKPSSVAAPPEWFMDDIKMFVENSGVPVPTNWSTTWRTEILANYLGVDILSESYQIESFEQEATLDAVQVISNVGGHTGLWIGISFLSLMELVEMLYRLARYHLHLIRVPVRNN
;
A
#
# COMPACT_ATOMS: atom_id res chain seq x y z
N MET A 1 9.06 17.26 -12.81
CA MET A 1 10.52 17.20 -12.52
C MET A 1 10.72 16.48 -11.19
N ALA A 2 11.56 15.45 -11.14
CA ALA A 2 11.85 14.75 -9.88
C ALA A 2 12.76 15.62 -8.99
N CYS A 3 12.32 15.92 -7.77
CA CYS A 3 13.15 16.57 -6.77
C CYS A 3 14.21 15.57 -6.25
N PRO A 4 15.44 15.99 -5.89
CA PRO A 4 16.46 15.07 -5.39
C PRO A 4 15.97 14.34 -4.13
N ALA A 5 16.19 13.03 -4.09
CA ALA A 5 15.72 12.15 -3.03
C ALA A 5 16.41 12.46 -1.69
N LEU A 6 15.61 12.88 -0.70
CA LEU A 6 16.00 12.86 0.71
C LEU A 6 15.69 11.46 1.26
N HIS A 7 16.70 10.68 1.63
CA HIS A 7 16.59 9.46 2.47
C HIS A 7 15.32 8.61 2.26
N GLY A 8 15.13 8.03 1.07
CA GLY A 8 14.02 7.09 0.80
C GLY A 8 12.65 7.73 0.50
N VAL A 9 12.58 9.07 0.40
CA VAL A 9 11.37 9.81 0.02
C VAL A 9 11.48 10.29 -1.42
N LYS A 10 10.47 10.02 -2.25
CA LYS A 10 10.35 10.57 -3.61
C LYS A 10 9.16 11.52 -3.68
N VAL A 11 9.34 12.60 -4.43
CA VAL A 11 8.32 13.64 -4.64
C VAL A 11 8.05 13.73 -6.13
N TYR A 12 6.79 13.52 -6.51
CA TYR A 12 6.34 13.60 -7.90
C TYR A 12 5.43 14.80 -8.08
N THR A 13 5.57 15.47 -9.22
CA THR A 13 4.72 16.59 -9.60
C THR A 13 4.12 16.41 -10.98
N ILE A 14 2.81 16.68 -11.10
CA ILE A 14 2.08 16.75 -12.37
C ILE A 14 1.37 18.10 -12.51
N GLU A 15 1.10 18.51 -13.74
CA GLU A 15 0.24 19.66 -14.04
C GLU A 15 -1.21 19.35 -13.61
N SER A 16 -1.83 20.28 -12.89
CA SER A 16 -3.23 20.15 -12.44
C SER A 16 -4.20 20.45 -13.59
N PHE A 17 -5.46 20.02 -13.47
CA PHE A 17 -6.56 20.49 -14.33
C PHE A 17 -6.85 22.00 -14.16
N GLY A 18 -6.23 22.66 -13.16
CA GLY A 18 -6.17 24.11 -13.00
C GLY A 18 -4.74 24.65 -13.04
N THR A 19 -4.57 25.97 -12.86
CA THR A 19 -3.24 26.59 -12.82
C THR A 19 -2.53 26.26 -11.50
N GLY A 20 -1.57 25.34 -11.55
CA GLY A 20 -0.78 24.93 -10.39
C GLY A 20 -0.06 23.61 -10.61
N MET A 21 0.50 23.07 -9.52
CA MET A 21 1.18 21.78 -9.51
C MET A 21 0.54 20.87 -8.49
N VAL A 22 0.38 19.58 -8.80
CA VAL A 22 0.02 18.57 -7.81
C VAL A 22 1.31 17.94 -7.31
N ALA A 23 1.49 17.75 -6.00
CA ALA A 23 2.65 17.10 -5.41
C ALA A 23 2.24 15.95 -4.48
N ILE A 24 2.97 14.83 -4.50
CA ILE A 24 2.76 13.72 -3.55
C ILE A 24 4.07 13.35 -2.86
N ILE A 25 3.99 12.97 -1.58
CA ILE A 25 5.09 12.45 -0.78
C ILE A 25 4.78 10.98 -0.51
N HIS A 26 5.64 10.06 -0.96
CA HIS A 26 5.46 8.63 -0.74
C HIS A 26 6.81 7.90 -0.61
N ASP A 27 6.74 6.62 -0.22
CA ASP A 27 7.92 5.78 -0.03
C ASP A 27 8.47 5.33 -1.40
N ASN A 28 9.80 5.18 -1.51
CA ASN A 28 10.43 4.78 -2.76
C ASN A 28 10.03 3.38 -3.26
N THR A 29 9.50 2.53 -2.38
CA THR A 29 8.98 1.19 -2.68
C THR A 29 7.52 1.18 -3.15
N GLN A 30 6.84 2.32 -3.14
CA GLN A 30 5.45 2.45 -3.56
C GLN A 30 5.34 3.20 -4.89
N LEU A 31 4.39 2.81 -5.73
CA LEU A 31 4.08 3.55 -6.95
C LEU A 31 3.46 4.91 -6.58
N PRO A 32 3.87 6.03 -7.20
CA PRO A 32 3.26 7.34 -6.94
C PRO A 32 1.81 7.39 -7.47
N LEU A 33 0.84 7.22 -6.57
CA LEU A 33 -0.60 7.34 -6.88
C LEU A 33 -1.07 8.79 -6.74
N ILE A 34 -0.54 9.67 -7.58
CA ILE A 34 -0.74 11.13 -7.48
C ILE A 34 -2.22 11.55 -7.63
N ASP A 35 -3.03 10.78 -8.36
CA ASP A 35 -4.45 11.06 -8.56
C ASP A 35 -5.30 10.85 -7.29
N LEU A 36 -4.81 10.07 -6.33
CA LEU A 36 -5.54 9.75 -5.09
C LEU A 36 -5.14 10.63 -3.91
N ALA A 37 -3.84 10.88 -3.78
CA ALA A 37 -3.24 11.47 -2.57
C ALA A 37 -2.35 12.69 -2.88
N GLY A 38 -2.54 13.29 -4.04
CA GLY A 38 -1.84 14.51 -4.44
C GLY A 38 -2.32 15.76 -3.67
N PHE A 39 -1.37 16.63 -3.33
CA PHE A 39 -1.62 17.96 -2.80
C PHE A 39 -1.57 18.99 -3.92
N GLU A 40 -2.65 19.72 -4.12
CA GLU A 40 -2.70 20.82 -5.08
C GLU A 40 -1.99 22.05 -4.52
N LEU A 41 -1.00 22.54 -5.26
CA LEU A 41 -0.17 23.68 -4.92
C LEU A 41 -0.48 24.79 -5.92
N SER A 42 -1.06 25.87 -5.40
CA SER A 42 -1.39 27.06 -6.19
C SER A 42 -0.20 28.00 -6.35
N PRO A 43 -0.06 28.67 -7.51
CA PRO A 43 0.98 29.68 -7.73
C PRO A 43 0.71 30.98 -6.96
N GLY A 44 1.68 31.89 -6.94
CA GLY A 44 1.70 33.11 -6.12
C GLY A 44 1.95 32.83 -4.63
N ARG A 45 2.39 31.62 -4.30
CA ARG A 45 2.57 31.16 -2.92
C ARG A 45 3.82 30.30 -2.78
N LYS A 46 4.36 30.34 -1.57
CA LYS A 46 5.36 29.39 -1.10
C LYS A 46 4.66 28.42 -0.14
N HIS A 47 4.64 27.15 -0.52
CA HIS A 47 4.07 26.06 0.25
C HIS A 47 5.16 25.39 1.07
N LYS A 48 4.83 25.03 2.31
CA LYS A 48 5.66 24.22 3.19
C LYS A 48 4.89 22.96 3.55
N LEU A 49 5.43 21.81 3.15
CA LEU A 49 4.90 20.49 3.42
C LEU A 49 5.74 19.86 4.54
N GLY A 50 5.24 19.97 5.77
CA GLY A 50 5.80 19.25 6.91
C GLY A 50 5.33 17.79 6.86
N PHE A 51 6.22 16.80 6.96
CA PHE A 51 5.81 15.39 6.97
C PHE A 51 6.35 14.60 8.16
N THR A 52 5.57 13.60 8.59
CA THR A 52 5.95 12.59 9.58
C THR A 52 5.73 11.20 8.99
N LYS A 53 6.75 10.34 9.09
CA LYS A 53 6.70 8.96 8.60
C LYS A 53 6.02 8.07 9.64
N LYS A 54 5.02 7.30 9.20
CA LYS A 54 4.34 6.28 10.00
C LYS A 54 4.49 4.91 9.35
N LYS A 55 4.85 3.91 10.14
CA LYS A 55 4.92 2.51 9.70
C LYS A 55 3.87 1.71 10.48
N ARG A 56 3.06 0.94 9.77
CA ARG A 56 2.11 -0.02 10.37
C ARG A 56 2.47 -1.41 9.89
N SER A 57 2.57 -2.35 10.82
CA SER A 57 2.82 -3.76 10.52
C SER A 57 1.71 -4.61 11.10
N PHE A 58 1.16 -5.49 10.27
CA PHE A 58 0.09 -6.42 10.64
C PHE A 58 0.63 -7.84 10.72
N GLN A 59 0.01 -8.65 11.57
CA GLN A 59 0.33 -10.08 11.63
C GLN A 59 -0.42 -10.81 10.52
N PRO A 60 0.24 -11.68 9.74
CA PRO A 60 -0.43 -12.46 8.70
C PRO A 60 -1.42 -13.47 9.31
N SER A 61 -2.10 -14.20 8.43
CA SER A 61 -3.02 -15.28 8.82
C SER A 61 -2.35 -16.21 9.83
N PRO A 62 -3.01 -16.56 10.95
CA PRO A 62 -4.45 -16.50 11.22
C PRO A 62 -4.98 -15.19 11.87
N TYR A 63 -4.12 -14.21 12.18
CA TYR A 63 -4.52 -13.03 12.94
C TYR A 63 -5.22 -11.97 12.09
N THR A 64 -4.60 -11.60 10.97
CA THR A 64 -5.14 -10.65 10.01
C THR A 64 -5.01 -11.21 8.61
N ASN A 65 -6.01 -10.96 7.76
CA ASN A 65 -5.92 -11.29 6.35
C ASN A 65 -5.12 -10.18 5.62
N CYS A 66 -3.79 -10.30 5.65
CA CYS A 66 -2.86 -9.44 4.91
C CYS A 66 -1.93 -10.29 4.02
N THR A 67 -1.34 -9.67 3.00
CA THR A 67 -0.33 -10.29 2.13
C THR A 67 0.72 -9.25 1.72
N ASP A 68 1.93 -9.72 1.44
CA ASP A 68 2.96 -8.94 0.74
C ASP A 68 3.30 -9.59 -0.63
N ASP A 69 2.48 -10.54 -1.08
CA ASP A 69 2.71 -11.31 -2.31
C ASP A 69 2.38 -10.49 -3.56
N ILE A 70 3.37 -10.31 -4.42
CA ILE A 70 3.21 -9.59 -5.69
C ILE A 70 2.67 -10.54 -6.75
N SER A 71 1.45 -10.28 -7.23
CA SER A 71 0.88 -11.03 -8.36
C SER A 71 1.63 -10.74 -9.66
N LEU A 72 1.65 -11.71 -10.58
CA LEU A 72 2.28 -11.56 -11.89
C LEU A 72 1.73 -10.35 -12.68
N GLY A 73 0.45 -10.01 -12.50
CA GLY A 73 -0.16 -8.84 -13.16
C GLY A 73 0.40 -7.52 -12.62
N MET A 74 0.63 -7.43 -11.30
CA MET A 74 1.32 -6.29 -10.69
C MET A 74 2.77 -6.22 -11.11
N GLN A 75 3.48 -7.35 -11.12
CA GLN A 75 4.87 -7.40 -11.57
C GLN A 75 5.01 -6.91 -13.02
N ALA A 76 4.13 -7.36 -13.93
CA ALA A 76 4.10 -6.91 -15.31
C ALA A 76 3.75 -5.42 -15.49
N MET A 77 3.14 -4.79 -14.49
CA MET A 77 2.94 -3.35 -14.42
C MET A 77 4.21 -2.65 -13.92
N PHE A 78 4.83 -3.17 -12.86
CA PHE A 78 6.05 -2.63 -12.23
C PHE A 78 7.26 -2.67 -13.17
N ASP A 79 7.44 -3.73 -13.95
CA ASP A 79 8.57 -3.90 -14.88
C ASP A 79 8.65 -2.78 -15.95
N ARG A 80 7.57 -2.01 -16.15
CA ARG A 80 7.57 -0.83 -17.03
C ARG A 80 8.27 0.39 -16.43
N PHE A 81 8.33 0.45 -15.11
CA PHE A 81 8.89 1.56 -14.36
C PHE A 81 10.31 1.19 -13.94
N GLN A 82 11.31 1.71 -14.66
CA GLN A 82 12.70 1.45 -14.34
C GLN A 82 13.12 2.18 -13.05
N GLY A 83 13.84 1.49 -12.15
CA GLY A 83 14.54 2.12 -11.02
C GLY A 83 13.83 2.15 -9.67
N ALA A 84 12.91 1.22 -9.39
CA ALA A 84 12.37 0.98 -8.05
C ALA A 84 11.91 -0.48 -7.86
N ASP A 85 12.24 -1.06 -6.70
CA ASP A 85 11.73 -2.37 -6.26
C ASP A 85 10.37 -2.15 -5.59
N TYR A 86 9.31 -2.18 -6.40
CA TYR A 86 7.95 -1.95 -5.91
C TYR A 86 7.44 -3.15 -5.10
N VAL A 87 6.75 -2.85 -4.00
CA VAL A 87 6.12 -3.86 -3.14
C VAL A 87 4.63 -4.01 -3.46
N TYR A 88 4.01 -5.06 -2.89
CA TYR A 88 2.57 -5.26 -2.99
C TYR A 88 1.79 -4.02 -2.53
N SER A 89 0.74 -3.67 -3.28
CA SER A 89 -0.22 -2.66 -2.89
C SER A 89 -1.63 -3.16 -3.19
N GLN A 90 -2.51 -3.08 -2.20
CA GLN A 90 -3.91 -3.46 -2.32
C GLN A 90 -4.60 -2.64 -3.40
N TYR A 91 -4.32 -1.33 -3.46
CA TYR A 91 -4.90 -0.46 -4.48
C TYR A 91 -4.54 -0.96 -5.88
N ILE A 92 -3.25 -1.22 -6.13
CA ILE A 92 -2.76 -1.68 -7.43
C ILE A 92 -3.31 -3.08 -7.75
N CYS A 93 -3.39 -3.98 -6.77
CA CYS A 93 -4.02 -5.29 -6.95
C CYS A 93 -5.48 -5.15 -7.43
N LYS A 94 -6.26 -4.28 -6.77
CA LYS A 94 -7.65 -3.99 -7.15
C LYS A 94 -7.75 -3.38 -8.55
N THR A 95 -6.87 -2.44 -8.89
CA THR A 95 -6.76 -1.87 -10.25
C THR A 95 -6.52 -2.97 -11.28
N VAL A 96 -5.53 -3.84 -11.07
CA VAL A 96 -5.20 -4.90 -12.02
C VAL A 96 -6.34 -5.91 -12.17
N CYS A 97 -6.96 -6.38 -11.08
CA CYS A 97 -8.07 -7.34 -11.16
C CYS A 97 -9.30 -6.72 -11.84
N GLN A 98 -9.56 -5.43 -11.65
CA GLN A 98 -10.61 -4.70 -12.34
C GLN A 98 -10.33 -4.60 -13.84
N GLN A 99 -9.09 -4.34 -14.26
CA GLN A 99 -8.74 -4.31 -15.68
C GLN A 99 -8.90 -5.67 -16.35
N VAL A 100 -8.61 -6.77 -15.64
CA VAL A 100 -8.88 -8.13 -16.14
C VAL A 100 -10.37 -8.33 -16.42
N TYR A 101 -11.25 -7.91 -15.51
CA TYR A 101 -12.70 -8.00 -15.70
C TYR A 101 -13.17 -7.12 -16.87
N ASN A 102 -12.75 -5.86 -16.92
CA ASN A 102 -13.09 -4.94 -18.01
C ASN A 102 -12.69 -5.50 -19.38
N TYR A 103 -11.50 -6.09 -19.49
CA TYR A 103 -11.06 -6.70 -20.73
C TYR A 103 -11.90 -7.93 -21.11
N GLN A 104 -12.31 -8.76 -20.15
CA GLN A 104 -13.16 -9.92 -20.44
C GLN A 104 -14.55 -9.53 -20.93
N GLU A 105 -15.14 -8.49 -20.36
CA GLU A 105 -16.49 -8.05 -20.73
C GLU A 105 -16.50 -7.15 -21.98
N CYS A 106 -15.52 -6.26 -22.13
CA CYS A 106 -15.52 -5.20 -23.15
C CYS A 106 -14.41 -5.34 -24.20
N GLY A 107 -13.44 -6.24 -24.02
CA GLY A 107 -12.28 -6.41 -24.91
C GLY A 107 -11.23 -5.30 -24.83
N CYS A 108 -11.39 -4.35 -23.91
CA CYS A 108 -10.52 -3.19 -23.71
C CYS A 108 -10.48 -2.79 -22.23
N ILE A 109 -9.52 -1.93 -21.87
CA ILE A 109 -9.26 -1.49 -20.50
C ILE A 109 -9.45 0.02 -20.34
N ASP A 110 -9.56 0.48 -19.08
CA ASP A 110 -9.77 1.89 -18.75
C ASP A 110 -8.58 2.77 -19.23
N PRO A 111 -8.81 3.79 -20.08
CA PRO A 111 -7.76 4.69 -20.54
C PRO A 111 -7.10 5.51 -19.41
N LEU A 112 -7.79 5.78 -18.31
CA LEU A 112 -7.23 6.54 -17.18
C LEU A 112 -6.22 5.71 -16.38
N GLN A 113 -6.34 4.38 -16.40
CA GLN A 113 -5.44 3.46 -15.69
C GLN A 113 -4.46 2.78 -16.66
N TRP A 114 -4.02 3.50 -17.70
CA TRP A 114 -3.17 2.98 -18.78
C TRP A 114 -1.90 2.25 -18.31
N ALA A 115 -1.36 2.62 -17.14
CA ALA A 115 -0.21 1.96 -16.54
C ALA A 115 -0.49 0.46 -16.26
N ALA A 116 -1.72 0.13 -15.88
CA ALA A 116 -2.21 -1.23 -15.59
C ALA A 116 -2.67 -1.99 -16.85
N ARG A 117 -2.12 -1.68 -18.03
CA ARG A 117 -2.50 -2.36 -19.29
C ARG A 117 -1.93 -3.76 -19.50
N SER A 118 -1.03 -4.19 -18.60
CA SER A 118 -0.56 -5.58 -18.58
C SER A 118 -1.55 -6.39 -17.76
N ILE A 119 -2.28 -7.30 -18.39
CA ILE A 119 -3.26 -8.16 -17.72
C ILE A 119 -2.89 -9.63 -17.88
N ILE A 120 -3.42 -10.46 -16.98
CA ILE A 120 -3.30 -11.91 -17.04
C ILE A 120 -4.70 -12.49 -16.86
N LEU A 121 -5.12 -13.32 -17.81
CA LEU A 121 -6.43 -13.95 -17.74
C LEU A 121 -6.44 -15.09 -16.70
N PRO A 122 -7.55 -15.30 -15.98
CA PRO A 122 -7.67 -16.40 -15.03
C PRO A 122 -7.32 -17.75 -15.67
N GLY A 123 -6.43 -18.51 -15.04
CA GLY A 123 -5.98 -19.82 -15.54
C GLY A 123 -4.87 -19.78 -16.59
N THR A 124 -4.31 -18.60 -16.88
CA THR A 124 -3.16 -18.42 -17.79
C THR A 124 -1.98 -17.80 -17.06
N ASN A 125 -0.77 -18.01 -17.58
CA ASN A 125 0.45 -17.33 -17.11
C ASN A 125 1.01 -16.38 -18.18
N THR A 126 0.21 -16.05 -19.20
CA THR A 126 0.62 -15.19 -20.31
C THR A 126 0.25 -13.76 -20.03
N ILE A 127 1.23 -12.86 -20.10
CA ILE A 127 1.00 -11.42 -20.00
C ILE A 127 0.43 -10.92 -21.33
N ILE A 128 -0.74 -10.32 -21.29
CA ILE A 128 -1.41 -9.72 -22.45
C ILE A 128 -1.32 -8.20 -22.32
N LEU A 129 -0.95 -7.54 -23.41
CA LEU A 129 -1.02 -6.10 -23.53
C LEU A 129 -2.42 -5.71 -24.03
N ALA A 130 -3.31 -5.31 -23.13
CA ALA A 130 -4.69 -4.98 -23.50
C ALA A 130 -4.78 -3.60 -24.19
N PRO A 131 -5.66 -3.44 -25.20
CA PRO A 131 -5.91 -2.17 -25.85
C PRO A 131 -6.74 -1.25 -24.95
N LEU A 132 -6.48 0.05 -25.03
CA LEU A 132 -7.26 1.07 -24.31
C LEU A 132 -8.65 1.20 -24.94
N CYS A 133 -9.68 1.34 -24.12
CA CYS A 133 -11.01 1.66 -24.61
C CYS A 133 -11.05 3.06 -25.21
N ASP A 134 -11.87 3.24 -26.24
CA ASP A 134 -12.20 4.57 -26.76
C ASP A 134 -13.01 5.37 -25.73
N SER A 135 -12.80 6.68 -25.66
CA SER A 135 -13.47 7.56 -24.71
C SER A 135 -14.99 7.65 -24.93
N SER A 136 -15.46 7.31 -26.13
CA SER A 136 -16.88 7.22 -26.47
C SER A 136 -17.54 5.93 -25.95
N ASN A 137 -16.76 4.89 -25.67
CA ASN A 137 -17.27 3.58 -25.27
C ASN A 137 -17.47 3.53 -23.75
N THR A 138 -18.72 3.48 -23.30
CA THR A 138 -19.07 3.45 -21.88
C THR A 138 -19.04 2.06 -21.25
N CYS A 139 -18.73 1.01 -22.02
CA CYS A 139 -18.73 -0.38 -21.56
C CYS A 139 -17.82 -0.58 -20.34
N TYR A 140 -16.59 -0.05 -20.36
CA TYR A 140 -15.63 -0.26 -19.27
C TYR A 140 -16.09 0.37 -17.94
N LEU A 141 -16.82 1.49 -17.99
CA LEU A 141 -17.41 2.12 -16.82
C LEU A 141 -18.56 1.28 -16.26
N GLN A 142 -19.41 0.74 -17.14
CA GLN A 142 -20.52 -0.13 -16.75
C GLN A 142 -20.02 -1.47 -16.19
N ALA A 143 -18.98 -2.05 -16.80
CA ALA A 143 -18.31 -3.26 -16.32
C ALA A 143 -17.70 -3.02 -14.93
N MET A 144 -16.94 -1.93 -14.75
CA MET A 144 -16.41 -1.53 -13.45
C MET A 144 -17.51 -1.43 -12.39
N GLN A 145 -18.62 -0.73 -12.69
CA GLN A 145 -19.74 -0.59 -11.75
C GLN A 145 -20.38 -1.94 -11.42
N THR A 146 -20.51 -2.83 -12.41
CA THR A 146 -21.07 -4.18 -12.24
C THR A 146 -20.19 -5.02 -11.33
N LEU A 147 -18.87 -4.95 -11.49
CA LEU A 147 -17.91 -5.65 -10.64
C LEU A 147 -17.98 -5.17 -9.19
N ILE A 148 -18.05 -3.85 -8.97
CA ILE A 148 -18.11 -3.25 -7.62
C ILE A 148 -19.43 -3.59 -6.93
N ASN A 149 -20.54 -3.62 -7.67
CA ASN A 149 -21.87 -3.86 -7.11
C ASN A 149 -22.20 -5.35 -6.90
N SER A 150 -21.36 -6.27 -7.41
CA SER A 150 -21.61 -7.70 -7.35
C SER A 150 -20.55 -8.43 -6.51
N ASP A 151 -20.93 -8.86 -5.31
CA ASP A 151 -20.05 -9.60 -4.42
C ASP A 151 -19.52 -10.89 -5.05
N SER A 152 -20.33 -11.60 -5.83
CA SER A 152 -19.91 -12.85 -6.47
C SER A 152 -18.83 -12.63 -7.53
N LEU A 153 -18.96 -11.57 -8.33
CA LEU A 153 -17.92 -11.17 -9.29
C LEU A 153 -16.67 -10.68 -8.56
N TRP A 154 -16.84 -9.85 -7.52
CA TRP A 154 -15.73 -9.38 -6.71
C TRP A 154 -14.93 -10.54 -6.10
N GLN A 155 -15.61 -11.53 -5.51
CA GLN A 155 -14.96 -12.72 -4.94
C GLN A 155 -14.29 -13.59 -6.00
N LYS A 156 -14.84 -13.64 -7.22
CA LYS A 156 -14.26 -14.41 -8.32
C LYS A 156 -12.96 -13.77 -8.86
N TYR A 157 -12.93 -12.46 -9.03
CA TYR A 157 -11.81 -11.76 -9.69
C TYR A 157 -10.79 -11.14 -8.72
N CYS A 158 -11.25 -10.62 -7.58
CA CYS A 158 -10.48 -9.72 -6.72
C CYS A 158 -10.33 -10.21 -5.27
N SER A 159 -10.77 -11.44 -4.92
CA SER A 159 -10.69 -12.00 -3.56
C SER A 159 -9.27 -12.10 -3.00
N HIS A 160 -8.27 -12.24 -3.87
CA HIS A 160 -6.86 -12.33 -3.49
C HIS A 160 -6.24 -10.97 -3.10
N CYS A 161 -6.92 -9.85 -3.40
CA CYS A 161 -6.42 -8.51 -3.09
C CYS A 161 -6.74 -8.13 -1.63
N THR A 162 -5.98 -8.69 -0.70
CA THR A 162 -6.07 -8.39 0.73
C THR A 162 -5.22 -7.16 1.08
N GLN A 163 -5.23 -6.71 2.34
CA GLN A 163 -4.43 -5.53 2.74
C GLN A 163 -2.94 -5.89 2.79
N GLU A 164 -2.07 -4.89 2.66
CA GLU A 164 -0.63 -5.04 2.81
C GLU A 164 -0.28 -5.41 4.26
N CYS A 165 0.70 -6.29 4.49
CA CYS A 165 1.14 -6.60 5.86
C CYS A 165 2.05 -5.49 6.41
N SER A 166 2.79 -4.78 5.55
CA SER A 166 3.54 -3.58 5.93
C SER A 166 3.11 -2.35 5.16
N ILE A 167 2.58 -1.35 5.87
CA ILE A 167 2.14 -0.08 5.29
C ILE A 167 3.06 1.03 5.79
N VAL A 168 3.60 1.81 4.84
CA VAL A 168 4.34 3.03 5.12
C VAL A 168 3.53 4.22 4.61
N ASP A 169 3.14 5.10 5.53
CA ASP A 169 2.36 6.29 5.24
C ASP A 169 3.11 7.55 5.66
N PHE A 170 2.84 8.65 4.95
CA PHE A 170 3.35 9.98 5.28
C PHE A 170 2.19 10.88 5.69
N ILE A 171 2.15 11.28 6.96
CA ILE A 171 1.21 12.33 7.38
C ILE A 171 1.84 13.67 7.03
N VAL A 172 1.18 14.39 6.13
CA VAL A 172 1.64 15.70 5.65
C VAL A 172 0.77 16.81 6.24
N LYS A 173 1.40 17.84 6.80
CA LYS A 173 0.75 19.08 7.24
C LYS A 173 1.12 20.21 6.27
N PRO A 174 0.21 20.57 5.35
CA PRO A 174 0.47 21.65 4.41
C PRO A 174 0.29 23.01 5.09
N SER A 175 1.12 23.96 4.71
CA SER A 175 0.99 25.37 5.07
C SER A 175 1.48 26.23 3.91
N SER A 176 1.00 27.47 3.78
CA SER A 176 1.42 28.33 2.67
C SER A 176 1.42 29.81 3.04
N VAL A 177 2.32 30.56 2.40
CA VAL A 177 2.43 32.02 2.53
C VAL A 177 2.49 32.67 1.15
N ALA A 178 2.03 33.91 1.03
CA ALA A 178 2.18 34.67 -0.21
C ALA A 178 3.66 34.82 -0.56
N ALA A 179 4.01 34.56 -1.83
CA ALA A 179 5.38 34.61 -2.31
C ALA A 179 5.39 34.84 -3.84
N PRO A 180 6.48 35.37 -4.41
CA PRO A 180 7.71 35.76 -3.75
C PRO A 180 7.59 37.12 -3.02
N PRO A 181 8.48 37.43 -2.06
CA PRO A 181 8.56 38.76 -1.48
C PRO A 181 9.12 39.77 -2.50
N GLU A 182 8.71 41.03 -2.39
CA GLU A 182 9.09 42.10 -3.34
C GLU A 182 10.60 42.23 -3.57
N TRP A 183 11.41 42.08 -2.53
CA TRP A 183 12.87 42.20 -2.63
C TRP A 183 13.53 41.09 -3.47
N PHE A 184 12.86 39.95 -3.65
CA PHE A 184 13.39 38.80 -4.39
C PHE A 184 12.94 38.77 -5.85
N MET A 185 12.03 39.67 -6.24
CA MET A 185 11.43 39.71 -7.58
C MET A 185 12.47 39.95 -8.68
N ASP A 186 13.42 40.85 -8.46
CA ASP A 186 14.45 41.19 -9.46
C ASP A 186 15.43 40.03 -9.69
N ASP A 187 15.76 39.26 -8.64
CA ASP A 187 16.58 38.05 -8.76
C ASP A 187 15.88 36.96 -9.58
N ILE A 188 14.57 36.76 -9.34
CA ILE A 188 13.77 35.82 -10.14
C ILE A 188 13.74 36.26 -11.60
N LYS A 189 13.58 37.56 -11.87
CA LYS A 189 13.60 38.09 -13.24
C LYS A 189 14.91 37.76 -13.95
N MET A 190 16.05 38.03 -13.31
CA MET A 190 17.36 37.70 -13.88
C MET A 190 17.51 36.19 -14.16
N PHE A 191 17.02 35.35 -13.25
CA PHE A 191 17.02 33.90 -13.44
C PHE A 191 16.16 33.47 -14.64
N VAL A 192 14.94 34.00 -14.77
CA VAL A 192 14.02 33.68 -15.87
C VAL A 192 14.63 34.10 -17.22
N GLU A 193 15.18 35.31 -17.31
CA GLU A 193 15.80 35.83 -18.53
C GLU A 193 17.05 35.02 -18.94
N ASN A 194 17.80 34.47 -17.98
CA ASN A 194 19.00 33.68 -18.25
C ASN A 194 18.73 32.17 -18.41
N SER A 195 17.58 31.66 -17.98
CA SER A 195 17.24 30.23 -18.00
C SER A 195 16.69 29.73 -19.34
N GLY A 196 16.50 30.63 -20.32
CA GLY A 196 16.00 30.28 -21.64
C GLY A 196 14.53 29.84 -21.66
N VAL A 197 13.78 30.10 -20.58
CA VAL A 197 12.34 29.83 -20.51
C VAL A 197 11.61 30.78 -21.47
N PRO A 198 10.67 30.30 -22.31
CA PRO A 198 9.90 31.16 -23.19
C PRO A 198 9.13 32.21 -22.38
N VAL A 199 9.44 33.48 -22.59
CA VAL A 199 8.75 34.61 -21.95
C VAL A 199 7.70 35.21 -22.89
N PRO A 200 6.59 35.75 -22.36
CA PRO A 200 5.62 36.49 -23.15
C PRO A 200 6.24 37.68 -23.89
N THR A 201 5.71 38.05 -25.06
CA THR A 201 6.24 39.16 -25.88
C THR A 201 6.22 40.51 -25.14
N ASN A 202 5.32 40.68 -24.16
CA ASN A 202 5.17 41.90 -23.36
C ASN A 202 5.95 41.85 -22.03
N TRP A 203 6.87 40.90 -21.87
CA TRP A 203 7.63 40.67 -20.64
C TRP A 203 8.26 41.94 -20.06
N SER A 204 8.81 42.82 -20.91
CA SER A 204 9.46 44.07 -20.47
C SER A 204 8.57 44.93 -19.56
N THR A 205 7.24 44.86 -19.69
CA THR A 205 6.27 45.63 -18.90
C THR A 205 5.45 44.79 -17.93
N THR A 206 5.19 43.52 -18.26
CA THR A 206 4.28 42.65 -17.47
C THR A 206 5.00 41.65 -16.57
N TRP A 207 6.34 41.59 -16.58
CA TRP A 207 7.11 40.57 -15.84
C TRP A 207 6.70 40.42 -14.37
N ARG A 208 6.34 41.51 -13.66
CA ARG A 208 5.91 41.45 -12.26
C ARG A 208 4.63 40.64 -12.07
N THR A 209 3.60 40.93 -12.86
CA THR A 209 2.33 40.22 -12.78
C THR A 209 2.47 38.78 -13.25
N GLU A 210 3.31 38.54 -14.27
CA GLU A 210 3.60 37.19 -14.76
C GLU A 210 4.34 36.34 -13.72
N ILE A 211 5.34 36.89 -13.02
CA ILE A 211 6.02 36.18 -11.94
C ILE A 211 5.04 35.88 -10.80
N LEU A 212 4.23 36.86 -10.37
CA LEU A 212 3.26 36.63 -9.30
C LEU A 212 2.20 35.57 -9.66
N ALA A 213 1.80 35.52 -10.93
CA ALA A 213 0.81 34.55 -11.42
C ALA A 213 1.36 33.14 -11.56
N ASN A 214 2.67 32.98 -11.78
CA ASN A 214 3.29 31.68 -12.10
C ASN A 214 4.29 31.17 -11.05
N TYR A 215 4.78 32.02 -10.16
CA TYR A 215 5.76 31.61 -9.16
C TYR A 215 5.16 30.63 -8.16
N LEU A 216 5.83 29.51 -7.96
CA LEU A 216 5.43 28.50 -6.98
C LEU A 216 6.66 28.00 -6.24
N GLY A 217 6.70 28.22 -4.93
CA GLY A 217 7.75 27.69 -4.07
C GLY A 217 7.26 26.49 -3.28
N VAL A 218 8.07 25.44 -3.12
CA VAL A 218 7.74 24.27 -2.29
C VAL A 218 8.92 23.90 -1.40
N ASP A 219 8.72 23.98 -0.09
CA ASP A 219 9.66 23.48 0.91
C ASP A 219 9.12 22.17 1.50
N ILE A 220 9.90 21.11 1.42
CA ILE A 220 9.53 19.78 1.94
C ILE A 220 10.43 19.48 3.13
N LEU A 221 9.83 19.36 4.30
CA LEU A 221 10.56 19.30 5.57
C LEU A 221 9.99 18.17 6.43
N SER A 222 10.88 17.38 7.03
CA SER A 222 10.47 16.43 8.05
C SER A 222 10.15 17.19 9.35
N GLU A 223 8.97 16.97 9.94
CA GLU A 223 8.61 17.61 11.21
C GLU A 223 9.43 17.05 12.38
N SER A 224 9.72 15.75 12.33
CA SER A 224 10.51 15.04 13.32
C SER A 224 11.26 13.91 12.63
N TYR A 225 12.49 13.66 13.10
CA TYR A 225 13.28 12.50 12.67
C TYR A 225 12.71 11.17 13.21
N GLN A 226 11.80 11.23 14.18
CA GLN A 226 11.19 10.04 14.76
C GLN A 226 10.19 9.40 13.80
N ILE A 227 10.27 8.08 13.65
CA ILE A 227 9.31 7.27 12.90
C ILE A 227 8.32 6.69 13.90
N GLU A 228 7.03 6.95 13.72
CA GLU A 228 5.99 6.29 14.51
C GLU A 228 5.75 4.90 13.93
N SER A 229 5.96 3.85 14.74
CA SER A 229 5.71 2.47 14.34
C SER A 229 4.57 1.88 15.16
N PHE A 230 3.64 1.23 14.46
CA PHE A 230 2.54 0.47 15.05
C PHE A 230 2.69 -0.96 14.58
N GLU A 231 3.00 -1.86 15.50
CA GLU A 231 3.12 -3.29 15.21
C GLU A 231 1.98 -4.02 15.89
N GLN A 232 1.21 -4.78 15.11
CA GLN A 232 0.21 -5.67 15.65
C GLN A 232 0.93 -6.86 16.30
N GLU A 233 0.62 -7.10 17.57
CA GLU A 233 1.10 -8.25 18.31
C GLU A 233 -0.08 -9.14 18.72
N ALA A 234 0.15 -10.45 18.74
CA ALA A 234 -0.83 -11.39 19.24
C ALA A 234 -1.04 -11.16 20.75
N THR A 235 -2.30 -11.02 21.19
CA THR A 235 -2.62 -10.82 22.61
C THR A 235 -2.16 -11.98 23.49
N LEU A 236 -2.15 -13.19 22.91
CA LEU A 236 -1.67 -14.39 23.57
C LEU A 236 -0.74 -15.13 22.62
N ASP A 237 0.50 -15.28 23.06
CA ASP A 237 1.44 -16.21 22.43
C ASP A 237 1.16 -17.66 22.90
N ALA A 238 1.61 -18.65 22.14
CA ALA A 238 1.40 -20.06 22.46
C ALA A 238 1.94 -20.43 23.86
N VAL A 239 3.08 -19.84 24.25
CA VAL A 239 3.66 -20.03 25.59
C VAL A 239 2.75 -19.45 26.68
N GLN A 240 2.14 -18.29 26.42
CA GLN A 240 1.22 -17.66 27.37
C GLN A 240 -0.08 -18.47 27.50
N VAL A 241 -0.57 -19.07 26.42
CA VAL A 241 -1.72 -19.98 26.48
C VAL A 241 -1.42 -21.18 27.38
N ILE A 242 -0.28 -21.85 27.18
CA ILE A 242 0.14 -23.00 28.00
C ILE A 242 0.34 -22.58 29.46
N SER A 243 0.96 -21.42 29.69
CA SER A 243 1.17 -20.86 31.03
C SER A 243 -0.15 -20.57 31.74
N ASN A 244 -1.12 -19.96 31.06
CA ASN A 244 -2.44 -19.66 31.63
C ASN A 244 -3.22 -20.93 31.97
N VAL A 245 -3.19 -21.93 31.07
CA VAL A 245 -3.81 -23.24 31.33
C VAL A 245 -3.14 -23.91 32.53
N GLY A 246 -1.82 -24.00 32.54
CA GLY A 246 -1.05 -24.61 33.63
C GLY A 246 -1.24 -23.90 34.97
N GLY A 247 -1.30 -22.56 34.96
CA GLY A 247 -1.56 -21.73 36.13
C GLY A 247 -2.95 -21.97 36.70
N HIS A 248 -3.98 -22.00 35.86
CA HIS A 248 -5.34 -22.30 36.30
C HIS A 248 -5.49 -23.76 36.78
N THR A 249 -4.95 -24.75 36.06
CA THR A 249 -5.03 -26.15 36.50
C THR A 249 -4.25 -26.40 37.79
N GLY A 250 -3.08 -25.78 37.93
CA GLY A 250 -2.26 -25.86 39.13
C GLY A 250 -2.92 -25.19 40.33
N LEU A 251 -3.60 -24.06 40.13
CA LEU A 251 -4.29 -23.35 41.21
C LEU A 251 -5.55 -24.09 41.68
N TRP A 252 -6.40 -24.55 40.76
CA TRP A 252 -7.71 -25.10 41.11
C TRP A 252 -7.67 -26.58 41.48
N ILE A 253 -6.86 -27.38 40.77
CA ILE A 253 -6.80 -28.83 40.96
C ILE A 253 -5.54 -29.23 41.74
N GLY A 254 -4.51 -28.38 41.78
CA GLY A 254 -3.20 -28.74 42.36
C GLY A 254 -2.39 -29.70 41.48
N ILE A 255 -2.81 -29.92 40.23
CA ILE A 255 -2.15 -30.84 39.30
C ILE A 255 -1.05 -30.11 38.55
N SER A 256 0.16 -30.67 38.62
CA SER A 256 1.31 -30.25 37.83
C SER A 256 1.48 -31.12 36.57
N PHE A 257 2.33 -30.69 35.64
CA PHE A 257 2.71 -31.50 34.49
C PHE A 257 3.30 -32.87 34.89
N LEU A 258 4.09 -32.91 35.98
CA LEU A 258 4.64 -34.16 36.50
C LEU A 258 3.55 -35.09 37.04
N SER A 259 2.57 -34.54 37.76
CA SER A 259 1.42 -35.29 38.26
C SER A 259 0.57 -35.88 37.11
N LEU A 260 0.46 -35.17 35.99
CA LEU A 260 -0.21 -35.68 34.79
C LEU A 260 0.56 -36.86 34.17
N MET A 261 1.89 -36.76 34.05
CA MET A 261 2.72 -37.84 33.52
C MET A 261 2.67 -39.10 34.41
N GLU A 262 2.64 -38.93 35.73
CA GLU A 262 2.48 -40.04 36.67
C GLU A 262 1.14 -40.77 36.49
N LEU A 263 0.04 -40.01 36.28
CA LEU A 263 -1.27 -40.59 36.00
C LEU A 263 -1.29 -41.36 34.67
N VAL A 264 -0.61 -40.86 33.64
CA VAL A 264 -0.44 -41.56 32.36
C VAL A 264 0.37 -42.86 32.54
N GLU A 265 1.45 -42.84 33.32
CA GLU A 265 2.23 -44.06 33.62
C GLU A 265 1.38 -45.10 34.36
N MET A 266 0.62 -44.67 35.37
CA MET A 266 -0.30 -45.55 36.10
C MET A 266 -1.32 -46.20 35.18
N LEU A 267 -1.97 -45.43 34.31
CA LEU A 267 -2.93 -45.95 33.33
C LEU A 267 -2.27 -46.93 32.34
N TYR A 268 -1.06 -46.63 31.87
CA TYR A 268 -0.31 -47.53 30.99
C TYR A 268 0.02 -48.86 31.68
N ARG A 269 0.50 -48.82 32.93
CA ARG A 269 0.79 -50.03 33.72
C ARG A 269 -0.48 -50.85 33.96
N LEU A 270 -1.60 -50.19 34.28
CA LEU A 270 -2.90 -50.83 34.50
C LEU A 270 -3.42 -51.52 33.23
N ALA A 271 -3.38 -50.84 32.09
CA ALA A 271 -3.79 -51.39 30.80
C ALA A 271 -2.93 -52.59 30.40
N ARG A 272 -1.60 -52.49 30.58
CA ARG A 272 -0.67 -53.62 30.35
C ARG A 272 -1.01 -54.81 31.24
N TYR A 273 -1.32 -54.56 32.52
CA TYR A 273 -1.69 -55.62 33.46
C TYR A 273 -3.00 -56.31 33.06
N HIS A 274 -4.04 -55.56 32.71
CA HIS A 274 -5.30 -56.13 32.22
C HIS A 274 -5.11 -56.92 30.91
N LEU A 275 -4.31 -56.42 29.97
CA LEU A 275 -3.98 -57.15 28.74
C LEU A 275 -3.18 -58.43 29.03
N HIS A 276 -2.33 -58.43 30.05
CA HIS A 276 -1.61 -59.62 30.50
C HIS A 276 -2.57 -60.65 31.12
N LEU A 277 -3.51 -60.22 31.96
CA LEU A 277 -4.56 -61.08 32.54
C LEU A 277 -5.46 -61.71 31.47
N ILE A 278 -5.82 -60.96 30.43
CA ILE A 278 -6.64 -61.47 29.31
C ILE A 278 -5.84 -62.48 28.45
N ARG A 279 -4.51 -62.35 28.38
CA ARG A 279 -3.64 -63.25 27.59
C ARG A 279 -3.25 -64.54 28.31
N VAL A 280 -3.39 -64.64 29.63
CA VAL A 280 -3.15 -65.89 30.36
C VAL A 280 -4.47 -66.68 30.39
N PRO A 281 -4.62 -67.78 29.61
CA PRO A 281 -5.78 -68.63 29.77
C PRO A 281 -5.75 -69.18 31.20
N VAL A 282 -6.87 -69.01 31.91
CA VAL A 282 -7.10 -69.63 33.21
C VAL A 282 -6.94 -71.14 33.03
N ARG A 283 -5.76 -71.67 33.40
CA ARG A 283 -5.56 -73.11 33.50
C ARG A 283 -6.23 -73.52 34.81
N ASN A 284 -7.52 -73.81 34.73
CA ASN A 284 -8.26 -74.50 35.78
C ASN A 284 -7.54 -75.83 36.04
N ASN A 285 -6.98 -75.98 37.24
CA ASN A 285 -6.71 -77.25 37.90
C ASN A 285 -7.07 -77.07 39.37
#